data_AF-A0A819PIA8-F1
#
_entry.id   AF-A0A819PIA8-F1
#
_cell.length_a   1.000
_cell.length_b   1.000
_cell.length_c   1.000
_cell.angle_alpha   90.00
_cell.angle_beta   90.00
_cell.angle_gamma   90.00
#
_symmetry.space_group_name_H-M   'P 1'
#
loop_
_entity.id
_entity.type
_entity.pdbx_description
1 polymer ?
#
loop_
_entity_poly.entity_id
_entity_poly.type
_entity_poly.pdbx_seq_one_letter_code
_entity_poly.pdbx_strand_id
1 'polypeptide(L)'
;QIIGTSEIQREEWVYSQAAYQFKLRGHPWLGSGEEAVTSRIKLLNLLDCFASYGWQLHATVDMSLGHDGSETDTWFFRRIQQ
;
A
#
# COMPACT_ATOMS: atom_id res chain seq x y z
N GLN A 1 15.61 -1.20 -9.18
CA GLN A 1 16.17 -0.52 -7.98
C GLN A 1 15.15 -0.69 -6.88
N ILE A 2 15.43 -1.48 -5.85
CA ILE A 2 14.56 -1.60 -4.68
C ILE A 2 14.52 -0.22 -4.03
N ILE A 3 13.32 0.31 -3.79
CA ILE A 3 13.10 1.62 -3.18
C ILE A 3 13.97 1.70 -1.92
N GLY A 4 14.89 2.65 -1.88
CA GLY A 4 15.74 2.86 -0.71
C GLY A 4 14.86 3.04 0.53
N THR A 5 15.31 2.55 1.68
CA THR A 5 14.60 2.62 2.97
C THR A 5 14.33 4.07 3.45
N SER A 6 14.74 5.09 2.68
CA SER A 6 14.51 6.50 2.93
C SER A 6 13.03 6.93 2.92
N GLU A 7 12.11 6.12 2.40
CA GLU A 7 10.69 6.47 2.40
C GLU A 7 9.95 5.95 3.66
N ILE A 8 10.50 4.95 4.34
CA ILE A 8 9.91 4.34 5.53
C ILE A 8 10.28 5.17 6.76
N GLN A 9 9.27 5.64 7.49
CA GLN A 9 9.42 6.35 8.76
C GLN A 9 9.49 5.37 9.94
N ARG A 10 8.67 4.31 9.92
CA ARG A 10 8.61 3.26 10.94
C ARG A 10 8.10 1.97 10.33
N GLU A 11 8.56 0.85 10.84
CA GLU A 11 8.00 -0.47 10.55
C GLU A 11 7.86 -1.27 11.85
N GLU A 12 6.75 -1.98 12.04
CA GLU A 12 6.48 -2.72 13.27
C GLU A 12 5.43 -3.82 13.08
N TRP A 13 5.47 -4.83 13.95
CA TRP A 13 4.36 -5.76 14.13
C TRP A 13 3.29 -5.10 15.01
N VAL A 14 2.12 -4.83 14.43
CA VAL A 14 0.96 -4.31 15.18
C VAL A 14 0.22 -5.44 15.87
N TYR A 15 0.14 -6.59 15.20
CA TYR A 15 -0.33 -7.85 15.74
C TYR A 15 0.73 -8.90 15.49
N SER A 16 1.22 -9.52 16.58
CA SER A 16 2.29 -10.52 16.51
C SER A 16 2.00 -11.58 15.45
N GLN A 17 2.90 -11.70 14.47
CA GLN A 17 2.84 -12.65 13.35
C GLN A 17 1.61 -12.55 12.42
N ALA A 18 0.72 -11.57 12.63
CA ALA A 18 -0.51 -11.43 11.87
C ALA A 18 -0.57 -10.14 11.03
N ALA A 19 0.02 -9.05 11.52
CA ALA A 19 0.00 -7.78 10.82
C ALA A 19 1.30 -7.01 11.01
N TYR A 20 1.99 -6.76 9.90
CA TYR A 20 3.17 -5.92 9.84
C TYR A 20 2.81 -4.60 9.15
N GLN A 21 3.09 -3.48 9.81
CA GLN A 21 2.74 -2.15 9.34
C GLN A 21 3.98 -1.37 8.93
N PHE A 22 3.87 -0.65 7.80
CA PHE A 22 4.82 0.36 7.38
C PHE A 22 4.20 1.74 7.50
N LYS A 23 4.82 2.63 8.28
CA LYS A 23 4.52 4.07 8.26
C LYS A 23 5.47 4.73 7.28
N LEU A 24 4.91 5.34 6.24
CA LEU A 24 5.66 6.09 5.23
C LEU A 24 5.79 7.56 5.64
N ARG A 25 6.86 8.22 5.18
CA ARG A 25 7.05 9.67 5.35
C ARG A 25 6.04 10.45 4.49
N GLY A 26 5.47 11.51 5.06
CA GLY A 26 4.51 12.38 4.37
C GLY A 26 3.19 11.69 4.04
N HIS A 27 2.58 12.09 2.92
CA HIS A 27 1.30 11.58 2.42
C HIS A 27 1.46 11.01 1.01
N PRO A 28 2.06 9.82 0.85
CA PRO A 28 2.49 9.31 -0.47
C PRO A 28 1.34 9.06 -1.46
N TRP A 29 0.12 8.97 -0.96
CA TRP A 29 -1.09 8.69 -1.72
C TRP A 29 -2.00 9.92 -1.86
N LEU A 30 -1.66 11.04 -1.21
CA LEU A 30 -2.37 12.29 -1.36
C LEU A 30 -1.93 12.95 -2.65
N GLY A 31 -2.83 13.09 -3.62
CA GLY A 31 -2.47 13.65 -4.91
C GLY A 31 -3.56 14.55 -5.45
N SER A 32 -3.23 15.82 -5.67
CA SER A 32 -3.97 16.72 -6.55
C SER A 32 -3.10 17.06 -7.76
N GLY A 33 -3.67 17.14 -8.96
CA GLY A 33 -2.91 17.46 -10.18
C GLY A 33 -1.80 16.44 -10.49
N GLU A 34 -0.56 16.92 -10.67
CA GLU A 34 0.60 16.11 -11.07
C GLU A 34 1.02 15.09 -10.00
N GLU A 35 0.81 15.40 -8.71
CA GLU A 35 1.11 14.51 -7.60
C GLU A 35 0.29 13.20 -7.67
N ALA A 36 -0.92 13.27 -8.22
CA ALA A 36 -1.76 12.10 -8.43
C ALA A 36 -1.13 11.07 -9.38
N VAL A 37 -0.36 11.52 -10.37
CA VAL A 37 0.38 10.62 -11.29
C VAL A 37 1.47 9.89 -10.51
N THR A 38 2.24 10.62 -9.70
CA THR A 38 3.31 10.05 -8.88
C THR A 38 2.77 9.02 -7.88
N SER A 39 1.66 9.32 -7.19
CA SER A 39 1.00 8.37 -6.28
C SER A 39 0.55 7.10 -6.99
N ARG A 40 -0.05 7.22 -8.20
CA ARG A 40 -0.46 6.07 -9.01
C ARG A 40 0.72 5.20 -9.42
N ILE A 41 1.85 5.80 -9.82
CA ILE A 41 3.06 5.05 -10.15
C ILE A 41 3.58 4.28 -8.93
N LYS A 42 3.60 4.90 -7.74
CA LYS A 42 4.00 4.21 -6.49
C LYS A 42 3.11 3.00 -6.19
N LEU A 43 1.79 3.14 -6.35
CA LEU A 43 0.83 2.04 -6.16
C LEU A 43 1.00 0.92 -7.20
N LEU A 44 1.24 1.27 -8.48
CA LEU A 44 1.51 0.29 -9.53
C LEU A 44 2.78 -0.52 -9.24
N ASN A 45 3.84 0.14 -8.77
CA ASN A 45 5.07 -0.55 -8.38
C ASN A 45 4.85 -1.51 -7.19
N LEU A 46 3.96 -1.17 -6.25
CA LEU A 46 3.58 -2.06 -5.15
C LEU A 46 2.82 -3.29 -5.67
N LEU A 47 1.88 -3.10 -6.59
CA LEU A 47 1.14 -4.20 -7.22
C LEU A 47 2.06 -5.11 -8.04
N ASP A 48 2.99 -4.55 -8.80
CA ASP A 48 3.98 -5.29 -9.58
C ASP A 48 4.90 -6.13 -8.68
N CYS A 49 5.34 -5.54 -7.56
CA CYS A 49 6.07 -6.25 -6.52
C CYS A 49 5.29 -7.48 -6.03
N PHE A 50 4.04 -7.30 -5.59
CA PHE A 50 3.20 -8.43 -5.14
C PHE A 50 2.99 -9.48 -6.24
N ALA A 51 2.77 -9.07 -7.48
CA ALA A 51 2.64 -9.97 -8.62
C ALA A 51 3.91 -10.82 -8.83
N SER A 52 5.11 -10.20 -8.73
CA SER A 52 6.39 -10.91 -8.85
C SER A 52 6.61 -11.96 -7.75
N TYR A 53 5.95 -11.81 -6.59
CA TYR A 53 5.95 -12.77 -5.49
C TYR A 53 4.78 -13.77 -5.54
N GLY A 54 4.00 -13.79 -6.64
CA GLY A 54 2.91 -14.73 -6.86
C GLY A 54 1.59 -14.35 -6.19
N TRP A 55 1.40 -13.08 -5.84
CA TRP A 55 0.14 -12.56 -5.31
C TRP A 55 -0.65 -11.85 -6.40
N GLN A 56 -1.96 -12.11 -6.46
CA GLN A 56 -2.89 -11.45 -7.37
C GLN A 56 -3.94 -10.70 -6.57
N LEU A 57 -4.20 -9.45 -6.97
CA LEU A 57 -5.29 -8.66 -6.42
C LEU A 57 -6.63 -9.34 -6.72
N HIS A 58 -7.39 -9.66 -5.68
CA HIS A 58 -8.66 -10.39 -5.76
C HIS A 58 -9.87 -9.48 -5.56
N ALA A 59 -9.78 -8.57 -4.58
CA ALA A 59 -10.84 -7.61 -4.29
C ALA A 59 -10.26 -6.33 -3.69
N THR A 60 -10.96 -5.23 -3.87
CA THR A 60 -10.68 -3.93 -3.24
C THR A 60 -11.94 -3.46 -2.52
N VAL A 61 -11.77 -2.93 -1.32
CA VAL A 61 -12.84 -2.29 -0.55
C VAL A 61 -12.39 -0.88 -0.26
N ASP A 62 -13.14 0.09 -0.75
CA ASP A 62 -12.98 1.50 -0.44
C ASP A 62 -13.89 1.85 0.74
N MET A 63 -13.29 2.28 1.84
CA MET A 63 -14.01 2.80 3.01
C MET A 63 -13.73 4.29 3.13
N SER A 64 -14.66 5.09 2.61
CA SER A 64 -14.55 6.54 2.53
C SER A 64 -15.02 7.28 3.80
N LEU A 65 -15.18 6.60 4.93
CA LEU A 65 -15.75 7.14 6.18
C LEU A 65 -15.03 6.61 7.42
N GLY A 66 -13.74 6.93 7.55
CA GLY A 66 -13.02 6.82 8.83
C GLY A 66 -13.59 7.78 9.88
N HIS A 67 -13.47 7.42 11.17
CA HIS A 67 -13.99 8.22 12.30
C HIS A 67 -13.44 9.66 12.35
N ASP A 68 -12.26 9.88 11.77
CA ASP A 68 -11.53 11.15 11.69
C ASP A 68 -11.59 11.80 10.29
N GLY A 69 -12.44 11.29 9.39
CA GLY A 69 -12.49 11.73 7.99
C GLY A 69 -11.33 11.21 7.14
N SER A 70 -10.55 10.25 7.64
CA SER A 70 -9.58 9.53 6.81
C SER A 70 -10.27 8.59 5.83
N GLU A 71 -9.75 8.58 4.60
CA GLU A 71 -10.08 7.59 3.58
C GLU A 71 -9.10 6.42 3.71
N THR A 72 -9.61 5.19 3.63
CA THR A 72 -8.78 3.99 3.69
C THR A 72 -9.23 2.98 2.65
N ASP A 73 -8.31 2.59 1.79
CA ASP A 73 -8.45 1.44 0.90
C ASP A 73 -7.98 0.16 1.58
N THR A 74 -8.73 -0.92 1.40
CA THR A 74 -8.33 -2.28 1.79
C THR A 74 -8.25 -3.16 0.56
N TRP A 75 -7.09 -3.78 0.33
CA TRP A 75 -6.84 -4.65 -0.82
C TRP A 75 -6.64 -6.09 -0.37
N PHE A 76 -7.41 -7.01 -0.96
CA PHE A 76 -7.31 -8.44 -0.71
C PHE A 76 -6.56 -9.11 -1.83
N PHE A 77 -5.48 -9.81 -1.48
CA PHE A 77 -4.66 -10.56 -2.42
C PHE A 77 -4.85 -12.05 -2.19
N ARG A 78 -4.87 -12.82 -3.28
CA ARG A 78 -4.80 -14.29 -3.24
C ARG A 78 -3.45 -14.74 -3.78
N ARG A 79 -2.89 -15.80 -3.17
CA ARG A 79 -1.69 -16.44 -3.69
C ARG A 79 -2.05 -17.33 -4.86
N ILE A 80 -1.40 -17.13 -5.99
CA ILE A 80 -1.50 -18.05 -7.12
C ILE A 80 -0.46 -19.14 -6.89
N GLN A 81 -0.91 -20.38 -6.66
CA GLN A 81 -0.03 -21.54 -6.78
C GLN A 81 0.31 -21.70 -8.26
N GLN A 82 1.61 -21.62 -8.58
CA GLN A 82 2.14 -22.15 -9.84
C GLN A 82 2.31 -23.66 -9.71
#